data_AF-A0A9D4ER03-F1
#
_entry.id   AF-A0A9D4ER03-F1
#
_cell.length_a   1.000
_cell.length_b   1.000
_cell.length_c   1.000
_cell.angle_alpha   90.00
_cell.angle_beta   90.00
_cell.angle_gamma   90.00
#
_symmetry.space_group_name_H-M   'P 1'
#
loop_
_entity.id
_entity.type
_entity.pdbx_description
1 polymer ?
#
loop_
_entity_poly.entity_id
_entity_poly.type
_entity_poly.pdbx_seq_one_letter_code
_entity_poly.pdbx_strand_id
1 'polypeptide(L)' 'MDGWMDGWMDGWMDGWMDGWMDGWMDGWMDGWMDGWMDGWMDGWMDGWMDGWMDGWMDGWN' A
#
# COMPACT_ATOMS: atom_id res chain seq x y z
N MET A 1 8.54 6.92 44.90
CA MET A 1 8.76 5.65 44.16
C MET A 1 8.07 5.70 42.79
N ASP A 2 7.59 6.89 42.41
CA ASP A 2 6.45 7.04 41.48
C ASP A 2 6.95 7.40 40.08
N GLY A 3 8.01 8.20 39.97
CA GLY A 3 8.61 8.57 38.68
C GLY A 3 9.26 7.44 37.88
N TRP A 4 9.52 6.28 38.50
CA TRP A 4 10.02 5.10 37.76
C TRP A 4 8.89 4.31 37.11
N MET A 5 7.68 4.31 37.69
CA MET A 5 6.50 3.71 37.07
C MET A 5 5.96 4.62 35.96
N ASP A 6 5.94 5.93 36.20
CA ASP A 6 5.49 6.91 35.21
C ASP A 6 6.38 6.87 33.95
N GLY A 7 7.71 6.93 34.12
CA GLY A 7 8.63 6.88 32.98
C GLY A 7 8.64 5.55 32.22
N TRP A 8 8.27 4.44 32.88
CA TRP A 8 8.17 3.13 32.22
C TRP A 8 6.83 2.98 31.46
N MET A 9 5.73 3.51 32.02
CA MET A 9 4.45 3.58 31.31
C MET A 9 4.54 4.50 30.09
N ASP A 10 5.11 5.69 30.23
CA ASP A 10 5.24 6.65 29.12
C ASP A 10 6.10 6.07 28.00
N GLY A 11 7.28 5.52 28.31
CA GLY A 11 8.17 4.95 27.29
C GLY A 11 7.60 3.71 26.59
N TRP A 12 6.81 2.89 27.31
CA TRP A 12 6.15 1.73 26.71
C TRP A 12 4.96 2.14 25.85
N MET A 13 4.20 3.14 26.29
CA MET A 13 3.05 3.66 25.57
C MET A 13 3.47 4.40 24.29
N ASP A 14 4.51 5.24 24.37
CA ASP A 14 5.09 5.94 23.21
C ASP A 14 5.67 4.93 22.21
N GLY A 15 6.52 3.99 22.67
CA GLY A 15 7.14 3.03 21.77
C GLY A 15 6.16 2.06 21.11
N TRP A 16 5.07 1.70 21.81
CA TRP A 16 4.02 0.86 21.23
C TRP A 16 3.13 1.66 20.27
N MET A 17 2.81 2.91 20.61
CA MET A 17 1.99 3.78 19.77
C MET A 17 2.73 4.17 18.49
N ASP A 18 4.00 4.57 18.57
CA ASP A 18 4.83 4.88 17.40
C ASP A 18 5.04 3.63 16.54
N GLY A 19 5.46 2.51 17.13
CA GLY A 19 5.75 1.30 16.35
C GLY A 19 4.51 0.68 15.69
N TRP A 20 3.34 0.78 16.33
CA TRP A 20 2.10 0.29 15.75
C TRP A 20 1.54 1.25 14.71
N MET A 21 1.63 2.56 14.94
CA MET A 21 1.14 3.58 14.03
C MET A 21 2.01 3.63 12.77
N ASP A 22 3.33 3.63 12.89
CA ASP A 22 4.26 3.61 11.75
C ASP A 22 4.14 2.29 10.97
N GLY A 23 4.20 1.14 11.66
CA GLY A 23 4.15 -0.15 10.98
C GLY A 23 2.83 -0.44 10.28
N TRP A 24 1.71 0.04 10.85
CA TRP A 24 0.39 -0.11 10.23
C TRP A 24 0.18 0.89 9.11
N MET A 25 0.62 2.14 9.29
CA MET A 25 0.46 3.19 8.29
C MET A 25 1.35 2.92 7.08
N ASP A 26 2.62 2.56 7.27
CA ASP A 26 3.54 2.19 6.18
C ASP A 26 3.06 0.92 5.48
N GLY A 27 2.77 -0.16 6.22
CA GLY A 27 2.36 -1.43 5.62
C GLY A 27 1.02 -1.36 4.87
N TRP A 28 0.08 -0.55 5.35
CA TRP A 28 -1.20 -0.35 4.68
C TRP A 28 -1.09 0.62 3.51
N MET A 29 -0.33 1.70 3.65
CA MET A 29 -0.15 2.69 2.60
C MET A 29 0.68 2.12 1.44
N ASP A 30 1.80 1.45 1.70
CA ASP A 30 2.61 0.80 0.67
C ASP A 30 1.85 -0.36 0.02
N GLY A 31 1.28 -1.27 0.81
CA GLY A 31 0.58 -2.44 0.27
C GLY A 31 -0.67 -2.09 -0.54
N TRP A 32 -1.41 -1.05 -0.14
CA TRP A 32 -2.59 -0.59 -0.89
C TRP A 32 -2.20 0.24 -2.10
N MET A 33 -1.21 1.13 -1.97
CA MET A 33 -0.78 2.00 -3.06
C MET A 33 -0.07 1.20 -4.16
N ASP A 34 0.85 0.31 -3.81
CA ASP A 34 1.53 -0.57 -4.79
C ASP A 34 0.52 -1.54 -5.42
N GLY A 35 -0.27 -2.26 -4.61
CA GLY A 35 -1.19 -3.26 -5.14
C GLY A 35 -2.31 -2.68 -6.01
N TRP A 36 -2.80 -1.47 -5.68
CA TRP A 36 -3.82 -0.80 -6.47
C TRP A 36 -3.23 -0.13 -7.71
N MET A 37 -2.07 0.53 -7.58
CA MET A 37 -1.43 1.23 -8.69
C MET A 37 -0.90 0.23 -9.72
N ASP A 38 -0.20 -0.82 -9.31
CA ASP A 38 0.30 -1.87 -10.21
C ASP A 38 -0.86 -2.63 -10.85
N GLY A 39 -1.83 -3.10 -10.06
CA GLY A 39 -2.95 -3.88 -10.58
C GLY A 39 -3.86 -3.09 -11.54
N TRP A 40 -4.07 -1.80 -11.28
CA TRP A 40 -4.86 -0.95 -12.16
C TRP A 40 -4.08 -0.54 -13.41
N MET A 41 -2.80 -0.22 -13.27
CA MET A 41 -1.96 0.22 -14.37
C MET A 41 -1.66 -0.93 -15.34
N ASP A 42 -1.29 -2.11 -14.83
CA ASP A 42 -1.09 -3.32 -15.64
C ASP A 42 -2.39 -3.76 -16.30
N GLY A 43 -3.49 -3.89 -15.54
CA GLY A 43 -4.77 -4.34 -16.09
C GLY A 43 -5.36 -3.40 -17.13
N TRP A 44 -5.17 -2.09 -16.97
CA TRP A 44 -5.63 -1.10 -17.95
C TRP A 44 -4.73 -1.06 -19.18
N MET A 45 -3.41 -1.14 -18.99
CA MET A 45 -2.44 -1.09 -20.09
C MET A 45 -2.52 -2.36 -20.94
N ASP A 46 -2.58 -3.54 -20.32
CA ASP A 46 -2.75 -4.83 -21.01
C ASP A 46 -4.10 -4.89 -21.72
N GLY A 47 -5.20 -4.57 -21.02
CA GLY A 47 -6.54 -4.61 -21.63
C GLY A 47 -6.73 -3.63 -22.78
N TRP A 48 -6.12 -2.44 -22.71
CA TRP A 48 -6.17 -1.46 -23.78
C TRP A 48 -5.27 -1.85 -24.96
N MET A 49 -4.07 -2.39 -24.68
CA MET A 49 -3.12 -2.79 -25.70
C MET A 49 -3.61 -4.03 -26.46
N ASP A 50 -4.14 -5.03 -25.76
CA ASP A 50 -4.76 -6.23 -26.34
C ASP A 50 -6.00 -5.86 -27.15
N GLY A 51 -6.94 -5.09 -26.57
CA GLY A 51 -8.16 -4.70 -27.27
C GLY A 51 -7.90 -3.82 -28.51
N TRP A 52 -6.87 -2.99 -28.48
CA TRP A 52 -6.46 -2.18 -29.62
C TRP A 52 -5.74 -3.02 -30.68
N MET A 53 -4.84 -3.93 -30.30
CA MET A 53 -4.18 -4.85 -31.23
C MET A 53 -5.17 -5.79 -31.92
N ASP A 54 -6.09 -6.40 -31.16
CA ASP A 54 -7.09 -7.32 -31.68
C ASP A 54 -8.04 -6.59 -32.64
N GLY A 55 -8.56 -5.42 -32.25
CA GLY A 55 -9.44 -4.62 -33.10
C GLY A 55 -8.74 -4.10 -34.37
N TRP A 56 -7.44 -3.85 -34.32
CA TRP A 56 -6.66 -3.42 -35.48
C TRP A 56 -6.32 -4.60 -36.39
N MET A 57 -6.01 -5.79 -35.86
CA MET A 57 -5.80 -6.99 -36.68
C MET A 57 -7.09 -7.48 -37.34
N ASP A 58 -8.22 -7.44 -36.64
CA ASP A 58 -9.52 -7.88 -37.15
C ASP A 58 -10.11 -6.92 -38.20
N GLY A 59 -9.74 -5.63 -38.15
CA GLY A 59 -10.17 -4.63 -39.14
C GLY A 59 -9.37 -4.64 -40.45
N TRP A 60 -8.26 -5.38 -40.50
CA TRP A 60 -7.38 -5.49 -41.67
C TRP A 60 -7.52 -6.83 -42.42
N ASN A 61 -8.46 -7.70 -42.01
CA ASN A 61 -8.90 -8.91 -42.71
C ASN A 61 -10.28 -8.68 -43.35
#